data_AF-A0A6C0MZZ2-F1
#
_entry.id   AF-A0A6C0MZZ2-F1
#
_cell.length_a   1.000
_cell.length_b   1.000
_cell.length_c   1.000
_cell.angle_alpha   90.00
_cell.angle_beta   90.00
_cell.angle_gamma   90.00
#
_symmetry.space_group_name_H-M   'P 1'
#
loop_
_entity.id
_entity.type
_entity.pdbx_description
1 polymer ?
#
loop_
_entity_poly.entity_id
_entity_poly.type
_entity_poly.pdbx_seq_one_letter_code
_entity_poly.pdbx_strand_id
1 'polypeptide(L)'
;DPVEAAAAVAGESSTATWTVVWTDLLTACERYRAKAYRVDPVPNASDQFFAFIAYECDLFEEASLANLTASIIGNVFGFKAVAALRLEDMRIPHSYLKTFQGPATGIIVERERMNKYGTPLLGATVKPKLGLSGKNYGRVVYEGLKGGLDFLKDDENINSQPFMRWRERF
;
A
#
# COMPACT_ATOMS: atom_id res chain seq x y z
N ASP A 1 4.09 21.30 20.07
CA ASP A 1 3.90 20.27 21.11
C ASP A 1 3.67 18.93 20.41
N PRO A 2 4.40 17.85 20.77
CA PRO A 2 4.28 16.54 20.10
C PRO A 2 2.93 15.84 20.30
N VAL A 3 2.28 16.05 21.46
CA VAL A 3 0.96 15.47 21.76
C VAL A 3 -0.11 16.17 20.94
N GLU A 4 -0.03 17.48 20.80
CA GLU A 4 -0.93 18.25 19.93
C GLU A 4 -0.79 17.84 18.45
N ALA A 5 0.45 17.64 17.97
CA ALA A 5 0.68 17.15 16.61
C ALA A 5 0.05 15.76 16.39
N ALA A 6 0.20 14.85 17.36
CA ALA A 6 -0.42 13.53 17.31
C ALA A 6 -1.96 13.60 17.33
N ALA A 7 -2.52 14.49 18.15
CA ALA A 7 -3.97 14.72 18.23
C ALA A 7 -4.53 15.30 16.92
N ALA A 8 -3.81 16.24 16.29
CA ALA A 8 -4.20 16.81 14.99
C ALA A 8 -4.23 15.75 13.89
N VAL A 9 -3.20 14.88 13.83
CA VAL A 9 -3.17 13.74 12.89
C VAL A 9 -4.34 12.80 13.16
N ALA A 10 -4.60 12.44 14.43
CA ALA A 10 -5.72 11.56 14.78
C ALA A 10 -7.07 12.16 14.40
N GLY A 11 -7.31 13.43 14.71
CA GLY A 11 -8.56 14.11 14.43
C GLY A 11 -8.87 14.18 12.93
N GLU A 12 -7.93 14.69 12.13
CA GLU A 12 -8.14 14.96 10.70
C GLU A 12 -7.95 13.73 9.80
N SER A 13 -7.57 12.59 10.39
CA SER A 13 -7.69 11.26 9.75
C SER A 13 -8.92 10.47 10.24
N SER A 14 -9.79 11.07 11.06
CA SER A 14 -11.06 10.46 11.47
C SER A 14 -12.27 11.37 11.25
N THR A 15 -12.46 12.40 12.08
CA THR A 15 -13.74 13.11 12.20
C THR A 15 -13.61 14.59 12.52
N ALA A 16 -12.41 15.09 12.82
CA ALA A 16 -12.22 16.47 13.24
C ALA A 16 -12.06 17.42 12.04
N THR A 17 -12.27 18.69 12.33
CA THR A 17 -11.84 19.82 11.49
C THR A 17 -11.29 20.93 12.40
N TRP A 18 -10.87 22.05 11.82
CA TRP A 18 -10.15 23.13 12.52
C TRP A 18 -10.97 23.93 13.54
N THR A 19 -12.29 23.76 13.60
CA THR A 19 -13.17 24.42 14.58
C THR A 19 -14.25 23.48 15.07
N VAL A 20 -14.79 23.76 16.26
CA VAL A 20 -15.86 22.94 16.86
C VAL A 20 -17.13 23.05 16.03
N VAL A 21 -17.77 21.90 15.81
CA VAL A 21 -19.04 21.80 15.10
C VAL A 21 -20.09 21.15 15.99
N TRP A 22 -21.26 21.78 16.14
CA TRP A 22 -22.32 21.26 17.00
C TRP A 22 -22.92 19.93 16.47
N THR A 23 -22.73 19.64 15.18
CA THR A 23 -23.20 18.42 14.53
C THR A 23 -22.56 17.15 15.09
N ASP A 24 -21.43 17.26 15.81
CA ASP A 24 -20.88 16.16 16.61
C ASP A 24 -21.93 15.56 17.56
N LEU A 25 -22.80 16.41 18.14
CA LEU A 25 -23.86 16.03 19.08
C LEU A 25 -24.98 15.20 18.45
N LEU A 26 -25.00 15.08 17.13
CA LEU A 26 -25.96 14.24 16.39
C LEU A 26 -25.45 12.81 16.18
N THR A 27 -24.25 12.48 16.65
CA THR A 27 -23.61 11.18 16.44
C THR A 27 -23.12 10.60 17.76
N ALA A 28 -22.74 9.32 17.74
CA ALA A 28 -21.92 8.74 18.80
C ALA A 28 -20.45 9.20 18.67
N CYS A 29 -20.21 10.50 18.77
CA CYS A 29 -18.93 11.13 18.44
C CYS A 29 -17.73 10.51 19.20
N GLU A 30 -17.93 10.11 20.45
CA GLU A 30 -16.90 9.40 21.24
C GLU A 30 -16.49 8.05 20.64
N ARG A 31 -17.38 7.35 19.92
CA ARG A 31 -17.04 6.10 19.22
C ARG A 31 -16.12 6.39 18.04
N TYR A 32 -16.47 7.37 17.21
CA TYR A 32 -15.87 7.57 15.89
C TYR A 32 -14.59 8.41 15.87
N ARG A 33 -14.30 9.19 16.92
CA ARG A 33 -13.01 9.90 17.01
C ARG A 33 -11.86 8.90 17.08
N ALA A 34 -10.81 9.06 16.29
CA ALA A 34 -9.56 8.34 16.53
C ALA A 34 -8.84 8.91 17.75
N LYS A 35 -8.00 8.11 18.41
CA LYS A 35 -7.27 8.52 19.62
C LYS A 35 -5.78 8.27 19.48
N ALA A 36 -4.99 9.34 19.58
CA ALA A 36 -3.56 9.23 19.86
C ALA A 36 -3.39 8.78 21.31
N TYR A 37 -2.86 7.58 21.53
CA TYR A 37 -2.80 6.96 22.87
C TYR A 37 -1.39 6.82 23.43
N ARG A 38 -0.37 7.05 22.59
CA ARG A 38 1.05 7.02 22.99
C ARG A 38 1.86 7.89 22.05
N VAL A 39 2.80 8.64 22.61
CA VAL A 39 3.76 9.48 21.85
C VAL A 39 5.14 9.30 22.48
N ASP A 40 6.07 8.74 21.73
CA ASP A 40 7.44 8.47 22.19
C ASP A 40 8.45 9.21 21.32
N PRO A 41 9.57 9.71 21.87
CA PRO A 41 10.65 10.26 21.05
C PRO A 41 11.32 9.17 20.21
N VAL A 42 11.72 9.51 18.99
CA VAL A 42 12.51 8.60 18.14
C VAL A 42 13.94 8.53 18.68
N PRO A 43 14.51 7.33 18.89
CA PRO A 43 15.89 7.19 19.35
C PRO A 43 16.89 7.89 18.42
N ASN A 44 17.82 8.65 19.00
CA ASN A 44 18.87 9.37 18.28
C ASN A 44 18.39 10.41 17.26
N ALA A 45 17.14 10.89 17.36
CA ALA A 45 16.62 11.98 16.54
C ALA A 45 16.05 13.08 17.44
N SER A 46 16.48 14.33 17.21
CA SER A 46 15.86 15.50 17.85
C SER A 46 14.54 15.81 17.17
N ASP A 47 13.52 16.17 17.96
CA ASP A 47 12.22 16.67 17.49
C ASP A 47 11.45 15.71 16.55
N GLN A 48 11.72 14.41 16.62
CA GLN A 48 10.96 13.37 15.94
C GLN A 48 10.30 12.45 16.95
N PHE A 49 9.08 12.02 16.65
CA PHE A 49 8.25 11.24 17.56
C PHE A 49 7.53 10.12 16.82
N PHE A 50 7.39 8.98 17.49
CA PHE A 50 6.42 7.95 17.13
C PHE A 50 5.10 8.28 17.82
N ALA A 51 4.05 8.51 17.02
CA ALA A 51 2.69 8.68 17.50
C ALA A 51 1.87 7.43 17.17
N PHE A 52 1.21 6.87 18.18
CA PHE A 52 0.36 5.69 18.03
C PHE A 52 -1.11 6.10 18.10
N ILE A 53 -1.85 5.80 17.04
CA ILE A 53 -3.24 6.22 16.86
C ILE A 53 -4.14 4.99 16.70
N ALA A 54 -5.25 4.96 17.43
CA ALA A 54 -6.26 3.92 17.34
C ALA A 54 -7.51 4.45 16.62
N TYR A 55 -8.00 3.67 15.66
CA TYR A 55 -9.19 3.95 14.85
C TYR A 55 -10.25 2.87 15.12
N GLU A 56 -11.51 3.27 15.20
CA GLU A 56 -12.63 2.32 15.33
C GLU A 56 -12.81 1.55 14.01
N CYS A 57 -13.15 0.25 14.09
CA CYS A 57 -13.28 -0.60 12.90
C CYS A 57 -14.36 -0.10 11.93
N ASP A 58 -15.45 0.45 12.46
CA ASP A 58 -16.61 0.94 11.70
C ASP A 58 -16.32 2.18 10.85
N LEU A 59 -15.15 2.80 11.00
CA LEU A 59 -14.76 3.94 10.15
C LEU A 59 -14.43 3.53 8.72
N PHE A 60 -14.18 2.24 8.49
CA PHE A 60 -13.62 1.75 7.24
C PHE A 60 -14.62 0.88 6.49
N GLU A 61 -14.82 1.21 5.22
CA GLU A 61 -15.60 0.40 4.28
C GLU A 61 -14.95 -0.98 4.12
N GLU A 62 -15.77 -2.03 4.18
CA GLU A 62 -15.33 -3.40 4.01
C GLU A 62 -14.67 -3.61 2.64
N ALA A 63 -13.55 -4.35 2.62
CA ALA A 63 -12.81 -4.69 1.40
C ALA A 63 -12.30 -3.49 0.55
N SER A 64 -12.22 -2.28 1.11
CA SER A 64 -11.87 -1.06 0.37
C SER A 64 -10.52 -0.47 0.79
N LEU A 65 -9.46 -0.81 0.06
CA LEU A 65 -8.14 -0.19 0.27
C LEU A 65 -8.19 1.32 -0.01
N ALA A 66 -8.99 1.73 -1.00
CA ALA A 66 -9.17 3.14 -1.33
C ALA A 66 -9.74 3.93 -0.15
N ASN A 67 -10.81 3.44 0.48
CA ASN A 67 -11.40 4.08 1.66
C ASN A 67 -10.42 4.12 2.85
N LEU A 68 -9.75 3.02 3.17
CA LEU A 68 -8.72 2.99 4.22
C LEU A 68 -7.64 4.06 3.98
N THR A 69 -7.12 4.15 2.76
CA THR A 69 -6.08 5.14 2.44
C THR A 69 -6.59 6.57 2.43
N ALA A 70 -7.85 6.80 2.04
CA ALA A 70 -8.45 8.13 2.07
C ALA A 70 -8.50 8.71 3.49
N SER A 71 -8.77 7.88 4.50
CA SER A 71 -8.74 8.32 5.90
C SER A 71 -7.32 8.47 6.44
N ILE A 72 -6.50 7.42 6.34
CA ILE A 72 -5.21 7.35 7.05
C ILE A 72 -4.15 8.28 6.44
N ILE A 73 -4.12 8.42 5.12
CA ILE A 73 -3.08 9.20 4.42
C ILE A 73 -3.64 10.35 3.57
N GLY A 74 -4.95 10.63 3.65
CA GLY A 74 -5.61 11.60 2.77
C GLY A 74 -5.06 13.02 2.88
N ASN A 75 -5.23 13.65 4.06
CA ASN A 75 -4.91 15.08 4.24
C ASN A 75 -3.73 15.34 5.19
N VAL A 76 -3.49 14.44 6.14
CA VAL A 76 -2.62 14.69 7.31
C VAL A 76 -1.14 14.96 6.96
N PHE A 77 -0.68 14.50 5.81
CA PHE A 77 0.69 14.74 5.33
C PHE A 77 0.92 16.17 4.80
N GLY A 78 -0.16 16.93 4.54
CA GLY A 78 -0.10 18.32 4.08
C GLY A 78 -0.25 19.36 5.20
N PHE A 79 -0.26 18.95 6.46
CA PHE A 79 -0.53 19.83 7.59
C PHE A 79 0.61 20.82 7.83
N LYS A 80 0.31 22.13 7.78
CA LYS A 80 1.32 23.19 8.04
C LYS A 80 1.98 23.08 9.42
N ALA A 81 1.28 22.51 10.40
CA ALA A 81 1.77 22.34 11.76
C ALA A 81 2.77 21.18 11.92
N VAL A 82 2.93 20.33 10.90
CA VAL A 82 3.80 19.14 10.91
C VAL A 82 4.78 19.26 9.73
N ALA A 83 6.06 19.48 10.02
CA ALA A 83 7.06 19.69 8.97
C ALA A 83 7.31 18.44 8.10
N ALA A 84 7.18 17.25 8.68
CA ALA A 84 7.29 15.98 7.99
C ALA A 84 6.47 14.91 8.75
N LEU A 85 5.83 14.02 7.99
CA LEU A 85 5.08 12.89 8.53
C LEU A 85 5.43 11.63 7.73
N ARG A 86 5.48 10.49 8.42
CA ARG A 86 5.67 9.17 7.81
C ARG A 86 4.80 8.14 8.52
N LEU A 87 4.05 7.37 7.73
CA LEU A 87 3.35 6.19 8.21
C LEU A 87 4.33 5.02 8.21
N GLU A 88 4.72 4.53 9.38
CA GLU A 88 5.73 3.47 9.52
C GLU A 88 5.14 2.06 9.52
N ASP A 89 4.02 1.85 10.21
CA ASP A 89 3.36 0.54 10.31
C ASP A 89 1.86 0.70 10.58
N MET A 90 1.09 -0.35 10.31
CA MET A 90 -0.33 -0.44 10.60
C MET A 90 -0.68 -1.83 11.13
N ARG A 91 -1.31 -1.86 12.31
CA ARG A 91 -1.97 -3.08 12.81
C ARG A 91 -3.38 -3.16 12.21
N ILE A 92 -3.57 -4.03 11.23
CA ILE A 92 -4.90 -4.30 10.66
C ILE A 92 -5.60 -5.41 11.46
N PRO A 93 -6.78 -5.18 12.06
CA PRO A 93 -7.46 -6.19 12.85
C PRO A 93 -8.00 -7.33 11.97
N HIS A 94 -8.05 -8.53 12.54
CA HIS A 94 -8.55 -9.72 11.85
C HIS A 94 -10.00 -9.58 11.35
N SER A 95 -10.86 -8.85 12.08
CA SER A 95 -12.23 -8.54 11.64
C SER A 95 -12.25 -7.80 10.30
N TYR A 96 -11.36 -6.84 10.11
CA TYR A 96 -11.25 -6.08 8.87
C TYR A 96 -10.53 -6.90 7.78
N LEU A 97 -9.44 -7.60 8.11
CA LEU A 97 -8.72 -8.47 7.15
C LEU A 97 -9.63 -9.50 6.50
N LYS A 98 -10.58 -10.08 7.25
CA LYS A 98 -11.55 -11.06 6.75
C LYS A 98 -12.51 -10.52 5.69
N THR A 99 -12.62 -9.21 5.55
CA THR A 99 -13.44 -8.60 4.49
C THR A 99 -12.74 -8.65 3.13
N PHE A 100 -11.41 -8.79 3.11
CA PHE A 100 -10.63 -8.84 1.87
C PHE A 100 -10.43 -10.28 1.40
N GLN A 101 -10.33 -10.46 0.09
CA GLN A 101 -10.00 -11.75 -0.52
C GLN A 101 -8.59 -12.24 -0.14
N GLY A 102 -7.63 -11.32 0.01
CA GLY A 102 -6.21 -11.66 0.09
C GLY A 102 -5.63 -12.13 -1.26
N PRO A 103 -4.46 -12.80 -1.25
CA PRO A 103 -3.81 -13.28 -2.47
C PRO A 103 -4.69 -14.27 -3.24
N ALA A 104 -4.92 -14.04 -4.54
CA ALA A 104 -5.78 -14.89 -5.38
C ALA A 104 -5.27 -16.33 -5.55
N THR A 105 -3.97 -16.57 -5.35
CA THR A 105 -3.35 -17.91 -5.45
C THR A 105 -2.52 -18.19 -4.19
N GLY A 106 -1.62 -17.26 -3.83
CA GLY A 106 -0.74 -17.43 -2.68
C GLY A 106 0.41 -18.41 -2.95
N ILE A 107 1.40 -18.38 -2.05
CA ILE A 107 2.69 -19.06 -2.24
C ILE A 107 2.52 -20.58 -2.44
N ILE A 108 1.61 -21.20 -1.68
CA ILE A 108 1.42 -22.66 -1.71
C ILE A 108 0.87 -23.10 -3.07
N VAL A 109 -0.26 -22.55 -3.48
CA VAL A 109 -0.92 -22.92 -4.75
C VAL A 109 -0.08 -22.49 -5.96
N GLU A 110 0.67 -21.39 -5.86
CA GLU A 110 1.61 -20.99 -6.92
C GLU A 110 2.69 -22.05 -7.13
N ARG A 111 3.29 -22.55 -6.05
CA ARG A 111 4.30 -23.63 -6.11
C ARG A 111 3.72 -24.95 -6.61
N GLU A 112 2.49 -25.28 -6.22
CA GLU A 112 1.76 -26.45 -6.70
C GLU A 112 1.51 -26.39 -8.22
N ARG A 113 0.97 -25.26 -8.71
CA ARG A 113 0.73 -25.05 -10.15
C ARG A 113 2.01 -25.11 -10.98
N MET A 114 3.11 -24.60 -10.43
CA MET A 114 4.41 -24.59 -11.11
C MET A 114 5.19 -25.91 -10.95
N ASN A 115 4.79 -26.79 -10.04
CA ASN A 115 5.52 -27.99 -9.63
C ASN A 115 6.99 -27.71 -9.27
N LYS A 116 7.24 -26.65 -8.47
CA LYS A 116 8.59 -26.19 -8.09
C LYS A 116 8.70 -25.93 -6.59
N TYR A 117 9.57 -26.69 -5.94
CA TYR A 117 9.72 -26.71 -4.47
C TYR A 117 11.19 -26.67 -4.05
N GLY A 118 11.43 -26.24 -2.81
CA GLY A 118 12.77 -26.29 -2.19
C GLY A 118 13.75 -25.20 -2.62
N THR A 119 13.44 -24.44 -3.68
CA THR A 119 14.28 -23.32 -4.15
C THR A 119 13.47 -22.04 -4.40
N PRO A 120 14.12 -20.87 -4.40
CA PRO A 120 13.56 -19.65 -4.97
C PRO A 120 13.23 -19.84 -6.46
N LEU A 121 12.23 -19.10 -6.94
CA LEU A 121 11.92 -19.03 -8.37
C LEU A 121 12.83 -17.98 -9.03
N LEU A 122 13.33 -18.27 -10.23
CA LEU A 122 14.23 -17.41 -10.99
C LEU A 122 13.46 -16.64 -12.06
N GLY A 123 13.69 -15.33 -12.16
CA GLY A 123 13.03 -14.46 -13.13
C GLY A 123 13.94 -13.38 -13.70
N ALA A 124 13.60 -12.88 -14.90
CA ALA A 124 14.29 -11.75 -15.51
C ALA A 124 13.34 -10.78 -16.22
N THR A 125 13.64 -9.49 -16.17
CA THR A 125 12.98 -8.45 -16.98
C THR A 125 13.66 -8.38 -18.36
N VAL A 126 12.89 -8.46 -19.44
CA VAL A 126 13.42 -8.32 -20.81
C VAL A 126 14.05 -6.95 -21.01
N LYS A 127 15.18 -6.90 -21.74
CA LYS A 127 15.92 -5.67 -22.07
C LYS A 127 16.21 -5.55 -23.57
N PRO A 128 16.40 -4.33 -24.13
CA PRO A 128 16.29 -3.03 -23.45
C PRO A 128 14.87 -2.74 -22.98
N LYS A 129 14.73 -1.76 -22.07
CA LYS A 129 13.46 -1.42 -21.41
C LYS A 129 12.31 -1.17 -22.40
N LEU A 130 12.59 -0.42 -23.47
CA LEU A 130 11.65 -0.10 -24.55
C LEU A 130 12.32 -0.31 -25.92
N GLY A 131 11.50 -0.45 -26.97
CA GLY A 131 11.97 -0.43 -28.37
C GLY A 131 12.13 -1.79 -29.05
N LEU A 132 11.96 -2.90 -28.33
CA LEU A 132 11.84 -4.22 -28.97
C LEU A 132 10.48 -4.36 -29.67
N SER A 133 10.47 -5.01 -30.84
CA SER A 133 9.26 -5.50 -31.48
C SER A 133 8.74 -6.76 -30.80
N GLY A 134 7.45 -7.11 -31.00
CA GLY A 134 6.85 -8.33 -30.42
C GLY A 134 7.63 -9.60 -30.76
N LYS A 135 8.09 -9.73 -32.02
CA LYS A 135 8.93 -10.84 -32.48
C LYS A 135 10.23 -10.95 -31.69
N ASN A 136 10.95 -9.85 -31.49
CA ASN A 136 12.21 -9.88 -30.76
C ASN A 136 11.99 -10.04 -29.25
N TYR A 137 10.87 -9.54 -28.74
CA TYR A 137 10.44 -9.79 -27.36
C TYR A 137 10.30 -11.29 -27.09
N GLY A 138 9.54 -11.99 -27.94
CA GLY A 138 9.37 -13.44 -27.85
C GLY A 138 10.69 -14.21 -27.99
N ARG A 139 11.62 -13.73 -28.82
CA ARG A 139 12.97 -14.33 -28.92
C ARG A 139 13.71 -14.26 -27.58
N VAL A 140 13.74 -13.09 -26.92
CA VAL A 140 14.42 -12.94 -25.63
C VAL A 140 13.78 -13.82 -24.55
N VAL A 141 12.43 -13.86 -24.50
CA VAL A 141 11.69 -14.73 -23.59
C VAL A 141 12.04 -16.20 -23.82
N TYR A 142 12.04 -16.65 -25.07
CA TYR A 142 12.37 -18.03 -25.40
C TYR A 142 13.79 -18.43 -24.93
N GLU A 143 14.81 -17.62 -25.24
CA GLU A 143 16.19 -17.96 -24.87
C GLU A 143 16.38 -17.96 -23.34
N GLY A 144 15.75 -17.02 -22.62
CA GLY A 144 15.84 -16.95 -21.16
C GLY A 144 15.20 -18.14 -20.46
N LEU A 145 13.99 -18.56 -20.87
CA LEU A 145 13.32 -19.73 -20.30
C LEU A 145 14.08 -21.02 -20.63
N LYS A 146 14.54 -21.16 -21.87
CA LYS A 146 15.36 -22.33 -22.27
C LYS A 146 16.67 -22.40 -21.49
N GLY A 147 17.24 -21.25 -21.13
CA GLY A 147 18.44 -21.14 -20.30
C GLY A 147 18.23 -21.51 -18.83
N GLY A 148 16.99 -21.77 -18.39
CA GLY A 148 16.69 -22.26 -17.04
C GLY A 148 16.01 -21.25 -16.11
N LEU A 149 15.57 -20.08 -16.61
CA LEU A 149 14.70 -19.19 -15.83
C LEU A 149 13.29 -19.78 -15.72
N ASP A 150 12.64 -19.55 -14.58
CA ASP A 150 11.25 -19.96 -14.38
C ASP A 150 10.28 -18.99 -15.06
N PHE A 151 10.63 -17.70 -15.09
CA PHE A 151 9.82 -16.65 -15.67
C PHE A 151 10.65 -15.59 -16.40
N LEU A 152 10.02 -14.93 -17.37
CA LEU A 152 10.40 -13.59 -17.77
C LEU A 152 9.20 -12.66 -17.59
N LYS A 153 9.47 -11.36 -17.55
CA LYS A 153 8.42 -10.35 -17.40
C LYS A 153 8.61 -9.16 -18.33
N ASP A 154 7.48 -8.54 -18.61
CA ASP A 154 7.41 -7.20 -19.15
C ASP A 154 8.15 -6.22 -18.23
N ASP A 155 8.83 -5.23 -18.83
CA ASP A 155 9.35 -4.09 -18.09
C ASP A 155 8.16 -3.20 -17.64
N GLU A 156 8.22 -2.50 -16.50
CA GLU A 156 7.02 -1.89 -15.89
C GLU A 156 6.38 -0.77 -16.72
N ASN A 157 7.11 -0.26 -17.71
CA ASN A 157 6.60 0.72 -18.66
C ASN A 157 6.35 0.15 -20.07
N ILE A 158 6.40 -1.17 -20.26
CA ILE A 158 5.93 -1.86 -21.48
C ILE A 158 4.44 -2.11 -21.33
N ASN A 159 3.64 -1.34 -22.07
CA ASN A 159 2.19 -1.46 -22.08
C ASN A 159 1.77 -1.86 -23.50
N SER A 160 1.44 -0.87 -24.32
CA SER A 160 1.20 -0.99 -25.76
C SER A 160 1.67 0.28 -26.44
N GLN A 161 2.77 0.19 -27.17
CA GLN A 161 3.43 1.35 -27.77
C GLN A 161 3.47 1.22 -29.29
N PRO A 162 3.75 2.31 -30.03
CA PRO A 162 3.89 2.25 -31.49
C PRO A 162 4.93 1.22 -31.98
N PHE A 163 6.00 0.97 -31.21
CA PHE A 163 7.04 0.00 -31.58
C PHE A 163 6.66 -1.47 -31.31
N MET A 164 5.60 -1.73 -30.52
CA MET A 164 5.13 -3.06 -30.17
C MET A 164 3.73 -2.97 -29.56
N ARG A 165 2.71 -3.40 -30.31
CA ARG A 165 1.35 -3.51 -29.75
C ARG A 165 1.28 -4.73 -28.86
N TRP A 166 0.51 -4.63 -27.76
CA TRP A 166 0.45 -5.71 -26.77
C TRP A 166 0.02 -7.06 -27.34
N ARG A 167 -0.88 -7.08 -28.34
CA ARG A 167 -1.32 -8.31 -29.03
C ARG A 167 -0.23 -8.98 -29.86
N GLU A 168 0.80 -8.24 -30.27
CA GLU A 168 1.95 -8.81 -30.98
C GLU A 168 2.98 -9.41 -30.01
N ARG A 169 2.92 -8.99 -28.73
CA ARG A 169 3.79 -9.46 -27.66
C ARG A 169 3.24 -10.71 -26.97
N PHE A 170 1.92 -10.74 -26.76
CA PHE A 170 1.17 -11.84 -26.16
C PHE A 170 0.98 -12.97 -27.19
#